data_AF-A0A972JW04-F1
#
_entry.id   AF-A0A972JW04-F1
#
_cell.length_a   1.000
_cell.length_b   1.000
_cell.length_c   1.000
_cell.angle_alpha   90.00
_cell.angle_beta   90.00
_cell.angle_gamma   90.00
#
_symmetry.space_group_name_H-M   'P 1'
#
loop_
_entity.id
_entity.type
_entity.pdbx_description
1 polymer ?
#
loop_
_entity_poly.entity_id
_entity_poly.type
_entity_poly.pdbx_seq_one_letter_code
_entity_poly.pdbx_strand_id
1 'polypeptide(L)'
;MTDDILNDDGLEPDGKRQRGGRKKEKPPKAPKKAKAPKAEGEGFQLRQWLVDSYNGVFKIVIQPQLPSLRVLGFMLIAFLLGMYWAYQPAGVQFYDGAPHQMRDEHQDQYVIGVAASALARIYDTEGITSLLERVDSPAERVQRLRERGGQTAAALEQIEAIAQTVQGRNAPSSGSFFASIFQIIVAIVAFVIIVNVFALVWGLLIGGYVDRARLTLKKRIMGETEDDKRARETMEGERRRREIAKQMQADSATANAGSALGMPVMSKPSIYFKGRAYDDSFAIEDANDMFLGETGATTAKTIGDGQELAAVEVWLFDKDDFVKTYTRIFVTEHGFNDPVMMSDLETRVDNPATDIMVFRVGAEHTMESASLILKTKVVDATYGSDPSLPVNSYVENMTLQVQAWQRQGQAAPAAVPTPGGLPDLSSYEIGPPPDLPPSYAPPPTPSTFSGQRDLSDYEIDPLPPGMPPAGPPSAPPMPPAPTRPTAPPPSTLPRFNEDDDDPFGGTADFTPTGR
;
A
#
# COMPACT_ATOMS: atom_id res chain seq x y z
N MET A 1 -34.84 67.55 -21.34
CA MET A 1 -34.75 66.68 -20.17
C MET A 1 -33.28 66.27 -20.04
N THR A 2 -32.35 67.11 -19.54
CA THR A 2 -32.46 68.28 -18.60
C THR A 2 -33.01 67.85 -17.23
N ASP A 3 -32.43 68.07 -16.05
CA ASP A 3 -31.14 68.67 -15.54
C ASP A 3 -30.83 67.98 -14.17
N ASP A 4 -29.72 68.08 -13.41
CA ASP A 4 -28.34 68.63 -13.50
C ASP A 4 -27.44 67.80 -12.52
N ILE A 5 -26.10 67.63 -12.64
CA ILE A 5 -24.92 68.47 -12.28
C ILE A 5 -24.68 68.74 -10.76
N LEU A 6 -23.38 68.78 -10.37
CA LEU A 6 -22.72 69.04 -9.06
C LEU A 6 -22.56 67.83 -8.11
N ASN A 7 -21.37 67.45 -7.59
CA ASN A 7 -20.17 68.14 -7.02
C ASN A 7 -20.35 68.48 -5.52
N ASP A 8 -19.36 68.44 -4.62
CA ASP A 8 -17.91 68.09 -4.68
C ASP A 8 -17.46 67.49 -3.31
N ASP A 9 -16.17 67.60 -2.95
CA ASP A 9 -15.51 67.31 -1.67
C ASP A 9 -15.27 65.81 -1.37
N GLY A 10 -14.05 65.25 -1.40
CA GLY A 10 -12.73 65.81 -1.71
C GLY A 10 -11.77 65.76 -0.51
N LEU A 11 -10.88 64.75 -0.47
CA LEU A 11 -9.67 64.71 0.40
C LEU A 11 -8.78 63.49 0.06
N GLU A 12 -7.71 63.74 -0.69
CA GLU A 12 -6.48 62.89 -0.73
C GLU A 12 -5.52 63.34 0.41
N PRO A 13 -4.46 62.58 0.83
CA PRO A 13 -3.56 61.85 -0.07
C PRO A 13 -2.95 60.51 0.43
N ASP A 14 -2.04 60.01 -0.41
CA ASP A 14 -1.04 58.93 -0.31
C ASP A 14 -0.62 58.42 1.10
N GLY A 15 -0.29 57.13 1.15
CA GLY A 15 0.14 56.42 2.36
C GLY A 15 0.71 55.02 2.13
N LYS A 16 1.42 54.75 1.01
CA LYS A 16 2.05 53.43 0.76
C LYS A 16 3.06 53.02 1.84
N ARG A 17 2.61 52.29 2.87
CA ARG A 17 3.48 51.70 3.90
C ARG A 17 3.58 50.19 3.77
N GLN A 18 4.68 49.75 3.16
CA GLN A 18 5.15 48.36 3.28
C GLN A 18 5.29 47.99 4.76
N ARG A 19 4.80 46.82 5.17
CA ARG A 19 5.10 46.21 6.48
C ARG A 19 5.69 44.83 6.27
N GLY A 20 7.01 44.72 6.42
CA GLY A 20 7.73 43.46 6.32
C GLY A 20 7.33 42.50 7.44
N GLY A 21 6.59 41.44 7.10
CA GLY A 21 6.28 40.35 8.00
C GLY A 21 7.50 39.44 8.20
N ARG A 22 8.23 39.62 9.30
CA ARG A 22 9.34 38.75 9.72
C ARG A 22 8.94 37.27 9.62
N LYS A 23 9.61 36.48 8.77
CA LYS A 23 9.62 35.02 8.88
C LYS A 23 10.16 34.66 10.27
N LYS A 24 9.39 33.91 11.06
CA LYS A 24 9.89 33.29 12.29
C LYS A 24 10.67 32.05 11.93
N GLU A 25 11.99 32.18 11.88
CA GLU A 25 12.90 31.03 11.80
C GLU A 25 12.70 30.14 13.04
N LYS A 26 12.68 28.83 12.83
CA LYS A 26 12.60 27.86 13.92
C LYS A 26 14.02 27.55 14.38
N PRO A 27 14.33 27.60 15.68
CA PRO A 27 15.66 27.21 16.16
C PRO A 27 15.96 25.74 15.80
N PRO A 28 17.24 25.39 15.56
CA PRO A 28 17.62 24.03 15.21
C PRO A 28 17.20 23.04 16.31
N LYS A 29 16.68 21.88 15.91
CA LYS A 29 16.34 20.81 16.86
C LYS A 29 17.63 20.29 17.48
N ALA A 30 17.76 20.41 18.81
CA ALA A 30 18.84 19.77 19.56
C ALA A 30 18.89 18.26 19.26
N PRO A 31 20.09 17.64 19.26
CA PRO A 31 20.23 16.22 18.96
C PRO A 31 19.38 15.38 19.92
N LYS A 32 18.70 14.36 19.37
CA LYS A 32 17.93 13.40 20.17
C LYS A 32 18.89 12.71 21.13
N LYS A 33 18.76 12.97 22.45
CA LYS A 33 19.43 12.16 23.47
C LYS A 33 19.13 10.69 23.20
N ALA A 34 20.17 9.85 23.14
CA ALA A 34 20.01 8.42 22.98
C ALA A 34 19.07 7.88 24.08
N LYS A 35 18.07 7.10 23.70
CA LYS A 35 17.30 6.33 24.68
C LYS A 35 18.21 5.22 25.18
N ALA A 36 18.49 5.22 26.49
CA ALA A 36 18.99 4.02 27.15
C ALA A 36 18.04 2.83 26.86
N PRO A 37 18.55 1.60 26.74
CA PRO A 37 17.71 0.43 26.50
C PRO A 37 16.67 0.32 27.60
N LYS A 38 15.38 0.34 27.23
CA LYS A 38 14.32 -0.01 28.16
C LYS A 38 14.30 -1.52 28.30
N ALA A 39 14.40 -2.02 29.53
CA ALA A 39 14.13 -3.43 29.82
C ALA A 39 12.77 -3.83 29.22
N GLU A 40 12.76 -4.90 28.43
CA GLU A 40 11.59 -5.34 27.69
C GLU A 40 10.60 -6.03 28.61
N GLY A 41 9.62 -5.28 29.11
CA GLY A 41 8.49 -5.86 29.81
C GLY A 41 7.64 -6.72 28.88
N GLU A 42 7.20 -7.89 29.37
CA GLU A 42 6.46 -8.93 28.64
C GLU A 42 5.28 -8.39 27.82
N GLY A 43 4.62 -7.33 28.30
CA GLY A 43 3.54 -6.63 27.60
C GLY A 43 3.92 -5.96 26.27
N PHE A 44 5.22 -5.84 25.93
CA PHE A 44 5.66 -5.48 24.58
C PHE A 44 5.60 -6.70 23.65
N GLN A 45 6.16 -7.84 24.07
CA GLN A 45 6.13 -9.10 23.31
C GLN A 45 4.69 -9.57 23.08
N LEU A 46 3.81 -9.45 24.07
CA LEU A 46 2.39 -9.77 23.96
C LEU A 46 1.63 -8.87 22.95
N ARG A 47 2.01 -7.59 22.84
CA ARG A 47 1.47 -6.69 21.80
C ARG A 47 2.02 -7.00 20.42
N GLN A 48 3.31 -7.30 20.32
CA GLN A 48 3.97 -7.72 19.09
C GLN A 48 3.30 -8.99 18.55
N TRP A 49 3.15 -10.02 19.40
CA TRP A 49 2.46 -11.28 19.08
C TRP A 49 0.99 -11.08 18.66
N LEU A 50 0.24 -10.16 19.29
CA LEU A 50 -1.13 -9.83 18.86
C LEU A 50 -1.16 -9.13 17.49
N VAL A 51 -0.22 -8.21 17.23
CA VAL A 51 -0.10 -7.52 15.94
C VAL A 51 0.32 -8.50 14.84
N ASP A 52 1.24 -9.42 15.12
CA ASP A 52 1.73 -10.41 14.17
C ASP A 52 0.71 -11.53 13.93
N SER A 53 -0.06 -11.92 14.96
CA SER A 53 -1.22 -12.80 14.82
C SER A 53 -2.33 -12.15 13.99
N TYR A 54 -2.59 -10.85 14.16
CA TYR A 54 -3.52 -10.09 13.33
C TYR A 54 -3.01 -9.95 11.89
N ASN A 55 -1.75 -9.59 11.69
CA ASN A 55 -1.15 -9.49 10.35
C ASN A 55 -1.18 -10.86 9.64
N GLY A 56 -0.76 -11.93 10.32
CA GLY A 56 -0.73 -13.28 9.77
C GLY A 56 -2.12 -13.85 9.48
N VAL A 57 -3.01 -13.90 10.47
CA VAL A 57 -4.33 -14.52 10.29
C VAL A 57 -5.29 -13.60 9.56
N PHE A 58 -5.43 -12.34 9.99
CA PHE A 58 -6.42 -11.46 9.38
C PHE A 58 -5.99 -11.00 7.98
N LYS A 59 -4.79 -10.44 7.78
CA LYS A 59 -4.43 -9.86 6.47
C LYS A 59 -4.11 -10.90 5.39
N ILE A 60 -3.52 -12.05 5.74
CA ILE A 60 -3.09 -13.07 4.75
C ILE A 60 -4.19 -14.10 4.48
N VAL A 61 -4.96 -14.51 5.50
CA VAL A 61 -5.94 -15.62 5.36
C VAL A 61 -7.39 -15.13 5.24
N ILE A 62 -7.81 -14.17 6.08
CA ILE A 62 -9.22 -13.74 6.16
C ILE A 62 -9.52 -12.63 5.14
N GLN A 63 -8.77 -11.53 5.18
CA GLN A 63 -9.02 -10.31 4.40
C GLN A 63 -9.11 -10.54 2.88
N PRO A 64 -8.30 -11.40 2.23
CA PRO A 64 -8.41 -11.64 0.79
C PRO A 64 -9.69 -12.39 0.38
N GLN A 65 -10.35 -13.07 1.35
CA GLN A 65 -11.59 -13.82 1.13
C GLN A 65 -12.85 -13.01 1.46
N LEU A 66 -12.70 -11.82 2.08
CA LEU A 66 -13.85 -10.94 2.36
C LEU A 66 -14.24 -10.15 1.10
N PRO A 67 -15.55 -9.92 0.84
CA PRO A 67 -15.97 -9.06 -0.25
C PRO A 67 -15.50 -7.63 -0.03
N SER A 68 -15.07 -6.95 -1.09
CA SER A 68 -14.72 -5.53 -1.00
C SER A 68 -15.92 -4.69 -0.56
N LEU A 69 -15.66 -3.58 0.14
CA LEU A 69 -16.71 -2.66 0.62
C LEU A 69 -17.68 -2.20 -0.50
N ARG A 70 -17.19 -2.07 -1.73
CA ARG A 70 -18.02 -1.76 -2.91
C ARG A 70 -18.97 -2.91 -3.25
N VAL A 71 -18.46 -4.14 -3.34
CA VAL A 71 -19.28 -5.34 -3.62
C VAL A 71 -20.29 -5.61 -2.51
N LEU A 72 -19.86 -5.52 -1.25
CA LEU A 72 -20.76 -5.66 -0.09
C LEU A 72 -21.87 -4.59 -0.10
N GLY A 73 -21.53 -3.34 -0.47
CA GLY A 73 -22.50 -2.26 -0.68
C GLY A 73 -23.53 -2.58 -1.77
N PHE A 74 -23.10 -3.03 -2.95
CA PHE A 74 -24.01 -3.45 -4.02
C PHE A 74 -24.89 -4.64 -3.61
N MET A 75 -24.34 -5.65 -2.93
CA MET A 75 -25.12 -6.78 -2.42
C MET A 75 -26.16 -6.35 -1.39
N LEU A 76 -25.83 -5.41 -0.50
CA LEU A 76 -26.74 -4.86 0.51
C LEU A 76 -27.84 -4.01 -0.13
N ILE A 77 -27.53 -3.20 -1.15
CA ILE A 77 -28.52 -2.46 -1.94
C ILE A 77 -29.47 -3.44 -2.66
N ALA A 78 -28.94 -4.47 -3.32
CA ALA A 78 -29.74 -5.49 -4.00
C ALA A 78 -30.65 -6.27 -3.01
N PHE A 79 -30.13 -6.59 -1.82
CA PHE A 79 -30.92 -7.20 -0.75
C PHE A 79 -32.06 -6.29 -0.27
N LEU A 80 -31.80 -5.01 -0.02
CA LEU A 80 -32.83 -4.06 0.40
C LEU A 80 -33.88 -3.79 -0.68
N LEU A 81 -33.48 -3.74 -1.96
CA LEU A 81 -34.41 -3.66 -3.09
C LEU A 81 -35.27 -4.92 -3.23
N GLY A 82 -34.67 -6.11 -3.10
CA GLY A 82 -35.40 -7.37 -3.10
C GLY A 82 -36.36 -7.51 -1.92
N MET A 83 -35.96 -7.05 -0.73
CA MET A 83 -36.81 -6.98 0.46
C MET A 83 -37.98 -6.00 0.26
N TYR A 84 -37.72 -4.79 -0.24
CA TYR A 84 -38.76 -3.81 -0.58
C TYR A 84 -39.76 -4.39 -1.60
N TRP A 85 -39.27 -5.06 -2.64
CA TRP A 85 -40.10 -5.71 -3.64
C TRP A 85 -40.94 -6.87 -3.06
N ALA A 86 -40.36 -7.68 -2.17
CA ALA A 86 -41.08 -8.76 -1.48
C ALA A 86 -42.22 -8.26 -0.59
N TYR A 87 -42.02 -7.14 0.13
CA TYR A 87 -42.99 -6.62 1.10
C TYR A 87 -43.94 -5.53 0.57
N GLN A 88 -43.70 -4.95 -0.62
CA GLN A 88 -44.59 -3.95 -1.21
C GLN A 88 -45.41 -4.51 -2.39
N PRO A 89 -44.89 -4.68 -3.62
CA PRO A 89 -45.68 -5.21 -4.73
C PRO A 89 -45.99 -6.71 -4.66
N ALA A 90 -45.21 -7.51 -3.92
CA ALA A 90 -45.37 -8.98 -3.86
C ALA A 90 -45.93 -9.50 -2.52
N GLY A 91 -46.49 -8.62 -1.67
CA GLY A 91 -46.99 -8.98 -0.35
C GLY A 91 -48.26 -9.86 -0.41
N VAL A 92 -48.12 -11.18 -0.18
CA VAL A 92 -49.25 -12.11 -0.12
C VAL A 92 -50.06 -11.89 1.17
N GLN A 93 -51.16 -11.16 1.04
CA GLN A 93 -52.11 -10.90 2.13
C GLN A 93 -53.30 -11.85 2.03
N PHE A 94 -53.48 -12.70 3.04
CA PHE A 94 -54.65 -13.58 3.17
C PHE A 94 -55.80 -12.83 3.87
N TYR A 95 -56.78 -12.40 3.08
CA TYR A 95 -58.05 -11.82 3.54
C TYR A 95 -59.07 -12.93 3.84
N ASP A 96 -59.96 -12.68 4.82
CA ASP A 96 -61.08 -13.56 5.24
C ASP A 96 -60.71 -15.03 5.58
N GLY A 97 -59.42 -15.35 5.77
CA GLY A 97 -58.91 -16.72 5.95
C GLY A 97 -59.21 -17.35 7.32
N ALA A 98 -59.62 -16.57 8.31
CA ALA A 98 -60.04 -17.00 9.63
C ALA A 98 -61.21 -16.12 10.15
N PRO A 99 -62.07 -16.59 11.06
CA PRO A 99 -63.27 -15.84 11.48
C PRO A 99 -62.97 -14.43 11.99
N HIS A 100 -61.94 -14.24 12.82
CA HIS A 100 -61.50 -12.91 13.29
C HIS A 100 -60.97 -11.96 12.21
N GLN A 101 -60.71 -12.44 10.98
CA GLN A 101 -60.34 -11.60 9.84
C GLN A 101 -61.56 -11.17 8.99
N MET A 102 -62.73 -11.76 9.22
CA MET A 102 -63.95 -11.47 8.47
C MET A 102 -64.56 -10.14 8.89
N ARG A 103 -65.36 -9.53 8.00
CA ARG A 103 -66.19 -8.36 8.32
C ARG A 103 -67.15 -8.67 9.48
N ASP A 104 -67.46 -7.70 10.33
CA ASP A 104 -68.27 -7.88 11.55
C ASP A 104 -69.58 -8.65 11.32
N GLU A 105 -70.28 -8.35 10.23
CA GLU A 105 -71.54 -9.03 9.87
C GLU A 105 -71.37 -10.54 9.63
N HIS A 106 -70.19 -11.00 9.24
CA HIS A 106 -69.85 -12.42 9.10
C HIS A 106 -69.30 -13.03 10.41
N GLN A 107 -68.57 -12.25 11.23
CA GLN A 107 -68.18 -12.69 12.58
C GLN A 107 -69.42 -12.96 13.44
N ASP A 108 -70.42 -12.07 13.36
CA ASP A 108 -71.70 -12.21 14.05
C ASP A 108 -72.50 -13.45 13.58
N GLN A 109 -72.51 -13.74 12.26
CA GLN A 109 -73.11 -14.98 11.73
C GLN A 109 -72.35 -16.25 12.16
N TYR A 110 -71.01 -16.17 12.26
CA TYR A 110 -70.21 -17.26 12.79
C TYR A 110 -70.54 -17.55 14.26
N VAL A 111 -70.65 -16.52 15.10
CA VAL A 111 -71.08 -16.64 16.52
C VAL A 111 -72.49 -17.22 16.63
N ILE A 112 -73.42 -16.82 15.76
CA ILE A 112 -74.76 -17.45 15.66
C ILE A 112 -74.66 -18.95 15.33
N GLY A 113 -73.78 -19.34 14.40
CA GLY A 113 -73.53 -20.73 14.04
C GLY A 113 -72.95 -21.55 15.20
N VAL A 114 -72.01 -20.98 15.96
CA VAL A 114 -71.44 -21.59 17.18
C VAL A 114 -72.50 -21.74 18.28
N ALA A 115 -73.33 -20.72 18.49
CA ALA A 115 -74.43 -20.78 19.45
C ALA A 115 -75.44 -21.89 19.08
N ALA A 116 -75.83 -21.97 17.80
CA ALA A 116 -76.72 -23.00 17.30
C ALA A 116 -76.13 -24.41 17.43
N SER A 117 -74.81 -24.58 17.24
CA SER A 117 -74.14 -25.88 17.38
C SER A 117 -74.01 -26.33 18.84
N ALA A 118 -73.90 -25.40 19.80
CA ALA A 118 -74.00 -25.68 21.23
C ALA A 118 -75.42 -26.16 21.62
N LEU A 119 -76.46 -25.42 21.20
CA LEU A 119 -77.86 -25.79 21.43
C LEU A 119 -78.21 -27.16 20.83
N ALA A 120 -77.68 -27.46 19.64
CA ALA A 120 -77.82 -28.75 18.97
C ALA A 120 -76.90 -29.86 19.52
N ARG A 121 -76.00 -29.54 20.47
CA ARG A 121 -75.00 -30.46 21.06
C ARG A 121 -74.10 -31.15 20.03
N ILE A 122 -73.75 -30.42 18.96
CA ILE A 122 -72.84 -30.89 17.91
C ILE A 122 -71.38 -30.86 18.40
N TYR A 123 -71.06 -29.91 19.27
CA TYR A 123 -69.78 -29.80 19.97
C TYR A 123 -70.00 -29.77 21.48
N ASP A 124 -68.97 -30.15 22.22
CA ASP A 124 -68.88 -30.03 23.67
C ASP A 124 -68.33 -28.66 24.08
N THR A 125 -68.20 -28.42 25.40
CA THR A 125 -67.72 -27.15 25.95
C THR A 125 -66.33 -26.78 25.45
N GLU A 126 -65.42 -27.74 25.28
CA GLU A 126 -64.07 -27.51 24.76
C GLU A 126 -64.11 -27.17 23.26
N GLY A 127 -64.90 -27.88 22.46
CA GLY A 127 -65.13 -27.58 21.06
C GLY A 127 -65.70 -26.16 20.86
N ILE A 128 -66.73 -25.78 21.61
CA ILE A 128 -67.32 -24.43 21.57
C ILE A 128 -66.30 -23.35 21.99
N THR A 129 -65.49 -23.62 23.02
CA THR A 129 -64.39 -22.72 23.43
C THR A 129 -63.41 -22.51 22.28
N SER A 130 -62.95 -23.58 21.64
CA SER A 130 -62.01 -23.57 20.51
C SER A 130 -62.56 -22.91 19.23
N LEU A 131 -63.87 -22.66 19.16
CA LEU A 131 -64.54 -21.95 18.06
C LEU A 131 -64.67 -20.45 18.40
N LEU A 132 -65.07 -20.10 19.63
CA LEU A 132 -65.14 -18.71 20.09
C LEU A 132 -63.76 -18.04 20.13
N GLU A 133 -62.70 -18.79 20.43
CA GLU A 133 -61.30 -18.33 20.33
C GLU A 133 -60.89 -17.83 18.94
N ARG A 134 -61.64 -18.19 17.88
CA ARG A 134 -61.29 -17.85 16.49
C ARG A 134 -61.88 -16.52 16.03
N VAL A 135 -62.67 -15.87 16.87
CA VAL A 135 -63.41 -14.62 16.60
C VAL A 135 -62.78 -13.49 17.41
N ASP A 136 -62.93 -12.25 16.95
CA ASP A 136 -62.55 -11.08 17.75
C ASP A 136 -63.63 -10.77 18.79
N SER A 137 -63.23 -10.54 20.06
CA SER A 137 -64.09 -10.05 21.15
C SER A 137 -65.42 -10.81 21.33
N PRO A 138 -65.40 -12.15 21.52
CA PRO A 138 -66.60 -12.98 21.45
C PRO A 138 -67.66 -12.66 22.52
N ALA A 139 -67.25 -12.25 23.73
CA ALA A 139 -68.18 -11.82 24.77
C ALA A 139 -69.06 -10.64 24.32
N GLU A 140 -68.45 -9.60 23.73
CA GLU A 140 -69.18 -8.43 23.24
C GLU A 140 -70.10 -8.78 22.07
N ARG A 141 -69.69 -9.69 21.18
CA ARG A 141 -70.54 -10.16 20.08
C ARG A 141 -71.73 -10.95 20.58
N VAL A 142 -71.54 -11.87 21.52
CA VAL A 142 -72.66 -12.62 22.13
C VAL A 142 -73.63 -11.67 22.82
N GLN A 143 -73.14 -10.72 23.62
CA GLN A 143 -74.00 -9.72 24.27
C GLN A 143 -74.78 -8.87 23.26
N ARG A 144 -74.10 -8.27 22.27
CA ARG A 144 -74.69 -7.48 21.17
C ARG A 144 -75.79 -8.26 20.43
N LEU A 145 -75.57 -9.55 20.18
CA LEU A 145 -76.53 -10.42 19.50
C LEU A 145 -77.71 -10.82 20.39
N ARG A 146 -77.54 -10.94 21.71
CA ARG A 146 -78.66 -11.09 22.66
C ARG A 146 -79.49 -9.81 22.74
N GLU A 147 -78.84 -8.64 22.82
CA GLU A 147 -79.50 -7.32 22.86
C GLU A 147 -80.30 -7.02 21.58
N ARG A 148 -79.82 -7.47 20.41
CA ARG A 148 -80.54 -7.40 19.13
C ARG A 148 -81.80 -8.28 19.10
N GLY A 149 -81.81 -9.37 19.88
CA GLY A 149 -82.91 -10.32 19.98
C GLY A 149 -83.13 -11.19 18.72
N GLY A 150 -84.03 -12.16 18.85
CA GLY A 150 -84.43 -13.06 17.75
C GLY A 150 -84.52 -14.53 18.16
N GLN A 151 -84.74 -15.41 17.18
CA GLN A 151 -84.88 -16.86 17.40
C GLN A 151 -83.63 -17.54 17.98
N THR A 152 -82.47 -16.89 17.90
CA THR A 152 -81.17 -17.38 18.36
C THR A 152 -80.84 -17.02 19.83
N ALA A 153 -81.68 -16.21 20.51
CA ALA A 153 -81.38 -15.70 21.85
C ALA A 153 -81.12 -16.81 22.89
N ALA A 154 -81.91 -17.89 22.86
CA ALA A 154 -81.74 -19.05 23.75
C ALA A 154 -80.51 -19.93 23.41
N ALA A 155 -79.97 -19.81 22.20
CA ALA A 155 -78.72 -20.45 21.81
C ALA A 155 -77.51 -19.65 22.29
N LEU A 156 -77.58 -18.31 22.16
CA LEU A 156 -76.55 -17.37 22.61
C LEU A 156 -76.37 -17.40 24.14
N GLU A 157 -77.47 -17.59 24.88
CA GLU A 157 -77.45 -17.76 26.34
C GLU A 157 -76.60 -18.94 26.80
N GLN A 158 -76.60 -20.07 26.07
CA GLN A 158 -75.82 -21.25 26.45
C GLN A 158 -74.31 -21.08 26.28
N ILE A 159 -73.87 -20.13 25.42
CA ILE A 159 -72.46 -19.87 25.16
C ILE A 159 -71.92 -18.62 25.86
N GLU A 160 -72.77 -17.82 26.51
CA GLU A 160 -72.39 -16.56 27.15
C GLU A 160 -71.30 -16.73 28.22
N ALA A 161 -71.49 -17.67 29.15
CA ALA A 161 -70.51 -17.96 30.20
C ALA A 161 -69.17 -18.44 29.63
N ILE A 162 -69.18 -19.14 28.49
CA ILE A 162 -67.96 -19.57 27.78
C ILE A 162 -67.32 -18.34 27.12
N ALA A 163 -68.08 -17.54 26.38
CA ALA A 163 -67.61 -16.33 25.70
C ALA A 163 -66.97 -15.32 26.67
N GLN A 164 -67.49 -15.18 27.89
CA GLN A 164 -66.90 -14.35 28.94
C GLN A 164 -65.54 -14.86 29.46
N THR A 165 -65.24 -16.16 29.33
CA THR A 165 -63.91 -16.72 29.67
C THR A 165 -62.90 -16.64 28.53
N VAL A 166 -63.35 -16.34 27.31
CA VAL A 166 -62.53 -16.40 26.09
C VAL A 166 -62.23 -14.99 25.58
N GLN A 167 -60.94 -14.64 25.51
CA GLN A 167 -60.49 -13.33 25.00
C GLN A 167 -60.59 -13.21 23.46
N GLY A 168 -60.74 -14.33 22.75
CA GLY A 168 -60.77 -14.37 21.29
C GLY A 168 -59.39 -14.17 20.64
N ARG A 169 -59.38 -13.97 19.33
CA ARG A 169 -58.20 -13.55 18.56
C ARG A 169 -58.42 -12.16 18.01
N ASN A 170 -57.72 -11.18 18.59
CA ASN A 170 -57.57 -9.86 18.01
C ASN A 170 -57.04 -9.98 16.57
N ALA A 171 -57.57 -9.18 15.64
CA ALA A 171 -56.94 -9.04 14.32
C ALA A 171 -55.47 -8.55 14.45
N PRO A 172 -54.52 -9.01 13.62
CA PRO A 172 -53.14 -8.55 13.68
C PRO A 172 -53.03 -7.04 13.44
N SER A 173 -52.68 -6.29 14.48
CA SER A 173 -52.41 -4.85 14.38
C SER A 173 -51.29 -4.59 13.37
N SER A 174 -51.43 -3.56 12.53
CA SER A 174 -50.32 -3.09 11.70
C SER A 174 -49.10 -2.77 12.60
N GLY A 175 -47.97 -3.44 12.31
CA GLY A 175 -46.79 -3.37 13.16
C GLY A 175 -46.29 -1.95 13.35
N SER A 176 -45.89 -1.59 14.57
CA SER A 176 -45.41 -0.23 14.83
C SER A 176 -44.18 0.09 13.98
N PHE A 177 -44.14 1.31 13.43
CA PHE A 177 -43.06 1.80 12.56
C PHE A 177 -41.65 1.56 13.14
N PHE A 178 -41.49 1.72 14.45
CA PHE A 178 -40.23 1.46 15.16
C PHE A 178 -39.86 -0.03 15.24
N ALA A 179 -40.83 -0.93 15.39
CA ALA A 179 -40.58 -2.37 15.35
C ALA A 179 -40.13 -2.82 13.94
N SER A 180 -40.74 -2.27 12.89
CA SER A 180 -40.32 -2.49 11.50
C SER A 180 -38.91 -2.00 11.23
N ILE A 181 -38.54 -0.79 11.70
CA ILE A 181 -37.17 -0.27 11.59
C ILE A 181 -36.15 -1.18 12.30
N PHE A 182 -36.45 -1.63 13.52
CA PHE A 182 -35.55 -2.52 14.25
C PHE A 182 -35.34 -3.85 13.52
N GLN A 183 -36.40 -4.45 12.97
CA GLN A 183 -36.30 -5.67 12.15
C GLN A 183 -35.45 -5.46 10.90
N ILE A 184 -35.56 -4.31 10.21
CA ILE A 184 -34.72 -3.96 9.05
C ILE A 184 -33.25 -3.85 9.45
N ILE A 185 -32.93 -3.19 10.57
CA ILE A 185 -31.55 -3.07 11.07
C ILE A 185 -30.98 -4.45 11.41
N VAL A 186 -31.74 -5.31 12.11
CA VAL A 186 -31.33 -6.69 12.42
C VAL A 186 -31.11 -7.50 11.14
N ALA A 187 -31.98 -7.37 10.14
CA ALA A 187 -31.84 -8.05 8.85
C ALA A 187 -30.58 -7.59 8.08
N ILE A 188 -30.26 -6.30 8.08
CA ILE A 188 -29.02 -5.76 7.49
C ILE A 188 -27.78 -6.33 8.19
N VAL A 189 -27.75 -6.31 9.52
CA VAL A 189 -26.61 -6.84 10.31
C VAL A 189 -26.44 -8.35 10.08
N ALA A 190 -27.54 -9.10 10.11
CA ALA A 190 -27.53 -10.54 9.82
C ALA A 190 -27.05 -10.84 8.39
N PHE A 191 -27.53 -10.09 7.39
CA PHE A 191 -27.09 -10.23 5.99
C PHE A 191 -25.58 -9.99 5.84
N VAL A 192 -25.05 -8.92 6.43
CA VAL A 192 -23.60 -8.63 6.40
C VAL A 192 -22.79 -9.75 7.06
N ILE A 193 -23.23 -10.28 8.21
CA ILE A 193 -22.57 -11.42 8.87
C ILE A 193 -22.60 -12.66 7.97
N ILE A 194 -23.77 -13.02 7.44
CA ILE A 194 -23.96 -14.20 6.59
C ILE A 194 -23.09 -14.12 5.33
N VAL A 195 -23.05 -12.97 4.64
CA VAL A 195 -22.24 -12.78 3.43
C VAL A 195 -20.75 -12.92 3.72
N ASN A 196 -20.25 -12.36 4.83
CA ASN A 196 -18.83 -12.48 5.20
C ASN A 196 -18.46 -13.92 5.64
N VAL A 197 -19.32 -14.59 6.41
CA VAL A 197 -19.12 -16.00 6.80
C VAL A 197 -19.16 -16.92 5.58
N PHE A 198 -20.12 -16.72 4.66
CA PHE A 198 -20.19 -17.48 3.42
C PHE A 198 -18.96 -17.26 2.54
N ALA A 199 -18.50 -16.01 2.39
CA ALA A 199 -17.31 -15.70 1.59
C ALA A 199 -16.04 -16.38 2.14
N LEU A 200 -15.87 -16.42 3.48
CA LEU A 200 -14.77 -17.15 4.12
C LEU A 200 -14.86 -18.67 3.91
N VAL A 201 -16.03 -19.26 4.14
CA VAL A 201 -16.26 -20.71 3.95
C VAL A 201 -16.05 -21.11 2.49
N TRP A 202 -16.60 -20.34 1.55
CA TRP A 202 -16.43 -20.55 0.12
C TRP A 202 -14.98 -20.38 -0.31
N GLY A 203 -14.34 -19.26 0.06
CA GLY A 203 -12.97 -18.95 -0.33
C GLY A 203 -11.94 -19.99 0.12
N LEU A 204 -12.09 -20.48 1.35
CA LEU A 204 -11.15 -21.44 1.96
C LEU A 204 -11.39 -22.89 1.52
N LEU A 205 -12.63 -23.32 1.27
CA LEU A 205 -12.95 -24.70 0.87
C LEU A 205 -13.07 -24.92 -0.64
N ILE A 206 -13.51 -23.90 -1.39
CA ILE A 206 -14.01 -24.04 -2.77
C ILE A 206 -13.30 -23.08 -3.74
N GLY A 207 -13.03 -21.84 -3.32
CA GLY A 207 -12.47 -20.77 -4.17
C GLY A 207 -11.22 -21.20 -4.93
N GLY A 208 -10.19 -21.68 -4.22
CA GLY A 208 -8.94 -22.13 -4.83
C GLY A 208 -9.05 -23.30 -5.82
N TYR A 209 -10.17 -24.04 -5.83
CA TYR A 209 -10.48 -25.05 -6.85
C TYR A 209 -11.26 -24.43 -8.03
N VAL A 210 -12.25 -23.57 -7.74
CA VAL A 210 -13.04 -22.87 -8.75
C VAL A 210 -12.19 -21.92 -9.58
N ASP A 211 -11.23 -21.20 -8.97
CA ASP A 211 -10.34 -20.28 -9.70
C ASP A 211 -9.38 -21.05 -10.62
N ARG A 212 -8.84 -22.19 -10.18
CA ARG A 212 -8.06 -23.08 -11.05
C ARG A 212 -8.90 -23.59 -12.22
N ALA A 213 -10.11 -24.09 -11.95
CA ALA A 213 -11.03 -24.56 -12.98
C ALA A 213 -11.41 -23.43 -13.96
N ARG A 214 -11.67 -22.21 -13.46
CA ARG A 214 -11.99 -21.02 -14.26
C ARG A 214 -10.82 -20.55 -15.10
N LEU A 215 -9.59 -20.59 -14.58
CA LEU A 215 -8.38 -20.29 -15.34
C LEU A 215 -8.12 -21.33 -16.44
N THR A 216 -8.24 -22.63 -16.14
CA THR A 216 -8.15 -23.70 -17.14
C THR A 216 -9.25 -23.57 -18.21
N LEU A 217 -10.48 -23.21 -17.82
CA LEU A 217 -11.58 -23.00 -18.75
C LEU A 217 -11.39 -21.72 -19.60
N LYS A 218 -10.92 -20.61 -19.01
CA LYS A 218 -10.56 -19.38 -19.73
C LYS A 218 -9.48 -19.68 -20.78
N LYS A 219 -8.40 -20.35 -20.41
CA LYS A 219 -7.32 -20.74 -21.37
C LYS A 219 -7.82 -21.66 -22.49
N ARG A 220 -8.85 -22.50 -22.24
CA ARG A 220 -9.50 -23.33 -23.28
C ARG A 220 -10.46 -22.56 -24.19
N ILE A 221 -11.07 -21.47 -23.73
CA ILE A 221 -12.11 -20.73 -24.48
C ILE A 221 -11.54 -19.48 -25.19
N MET A 222 -10.66 -18.73 -24.52
CA MET A 222 -10.05 -17.49 -25.02
C MET A 222 -8.62 -17.66 -25.58
N GLY A 223 -8.04 -18.86 -25.45
CA GLY A 223 -6.63 -19.09 -25.75
C GLY A 223 -5.69 -18.53 -24.68
N GLU A 224 -4.39 -18.53 -24.98
CA GLU A 224 -3.34 -17.98 -24.13
C GLU A 224 -2.90 -16.61 -24.69
N THR A 225 -3.31 -15.53 -24.01
CA THR A 225 -3.02 -14.13 -24.37
C THR A 225 -1.52 -13.87 -24.39
N GLU A 226 -1.04 -12.95 -25.23
CA GLU A 226 0.39 -12.59 -25.31
C GLU A 226 0.97 -12.17 -23.94
N ASP A 227 0.19 -11.48 -23.11
CA ASP A 227 0.64 -11.08 -21.76
C ASP A 227 0.72 -12.25 -20.77
N ASP A 228 -0.07 -13.30 -20.97
CA ASP A 228 0.03 -14.56 -20.23
C ASP A 228 1.34 -15.30 -20.60
N LYS A 229 1.81 -15.17 -21.85
CA LYS A 229 3.13 -15.67 -22.29
C LYS A 229 4.26 -14.84 -21.70
N ARG A 230 4.19 -13.51 -21.79
CA ARG A 230 5.19 -12.58 -21.19
C ARG A 230 5.32 -12.76 -19.68
N ALA A 231 4.21 -12.91 -18.96
CA ALA A 231 4.18 -13.20 -17.52
C ALA A 231 4.81 -14.57 -17.20
N ARG A 232 4.69 -15.54 -18.11
CA ARG A 232 5.33 -16.85 -17.97
C ARG A 232 6.83 -16.81 -18.26
N GLU A 233 7.24 -16.16 -19.34
CA GLU A 233 8.65 -15.97 -19.73
C GLU A 233 9.43 -15.22 -18.65
N THR A 234 8.85 -14.17 -18.08
CA THR A 234 9.45 -13.43 -16.95
C THR A 234 9.57 -14.29 -15.69
N MET A 235 8.55 -15.07 -15.32
CA MET A 235 8.63 -16.02 -14.19
C MET A 235 9.64 -17.16 -14.42
N GLU A 236 9.69 -17.75 -15.63
CA GLU A 236 10.65 -18.79 -15.97
C GLU A 236 12.09 -18.22 -16.00
N GLY A 237 12.27 -16.97 -16.46
CA GLY A 237 13.53 -16.24 -16.39
C GLY A 237 13.96 -15.83 -14.97
N GLU A 238 13.03 -15.48 -14.08
CA GLU A 238 13.30 -15.32 -12.64
C GLU A 238 13.72 -16.64 -11.99
N ARG A 239 13.01 -17.72 -12.30
CA ARG A 239 13.31 -19.05 -11.76
C ARG A 239 14.71 -19.50 -12.19
N ARG A 240 15.04 -19.37 -13.48
CA ARG A 240 16.38 -19.67 -14.01
C ARG A 240 17.46 -18.81 -13.33
N ARG A 241 17.21 -17.51 -13.13
CA ARG A 241 18.13 -16.64 -12.36
C ARG A 241 18.37 -17.17 -10.94
N ARG A 242 17.32 -17.58 -10.21
CA ARG A 242 17.45 -18.15 -8.85
C ARG A 242 18.14 -19.51 -8.82
N GLU A 243 18.00 -20.33 -9.87
CA GLU A 243 18.66 -21.64 -9.99
C GLU A 243 20.15 -21.50 -10.34
N ILE A 244 20.50 -20.65 -11.32
CA ILE A 244 21.89 -20.28 -11.65
C ILE A 244 22.59 -19.65 -10.43
N ALA A 245 21.94 -18.70 -9.76
CA ALA A 245 22.54 -18.02 -8.62
C ALA A 245 22.89 -18.97 -7.47
N LYS A 246 22.05 -20.00 -7.22
CA LYS A 246 22.33 -21.04 -6.22
C LYS A 246 23.50 -21.95 -6.61
N GLN A 247 23.62 -22.31 -7.89
CA GLN A 247 24.74 -23.10 -8.38
C GLN A 247 26.05 -22.32 -8.21
N MET A 248 26.10 -21.08 -8.70
CA MET A 248 27.29 -20.21 -8.54
C MET A 248 27.64 -19.93 -7.07
N GLN A 249 26.66 -19.83 -6.16
CA GLN A 249 26.93 -19.69 -4.73
C GLN A 249 27.54 -20.96 -4.11
N ALA A 250 27.19 -22.16 -4.59
CA ALA A 250 27.80 -23.42 -4.17
C ALA A 250 29.20 -23.63 -4.77
N ASP A 251 29.37 -23.33 -6.06
CA ASP A 251 30.66 -23.41 -6.75
C ASP A 251 31.67 -22.43 -6.15
N SER A 252 31.24 -21.19 -5.86
CA SER A 252 32.09 -20.18 -5.21
C SER A 252 32.42 -20.49 -3.76
N ALA A 253 31.50 -21.10 -2.99
CA ALA A 253 31.81 -21.59 -1.65
C ALA A 253 32.89 -22.70 -1.69
N THR A 254 32.80 -23.59 -2.69
CA THR A 254 33.79 -24.67 -2.90
C THR A 254 35.16 -24.11 -3.33
N ALA A 255 35.18 -23.14 -4.24
CA ALA A 255 36.42 -22.51 -4.70
C ALA A 255 37.11 -21.66 -3.62
N ASN A 256 36.35 -20.94 -2.80
CA ASN A 256 36.91 -20.05 -1.77
C ASN A 256 37.41 -20.78 -0.52
N ALA A 257 37.02 -22.04 -0.29
CA ALA A 257 37.53 -22.86 0.80
C ALA A 257 39.07 -23.08 0.77
N GLY A 258 39.72 -22.84 -0.37
CA GLY A 258 41.19 -22.84 -0.53
C GLY A 258 41.81 -21.45 -0.78
N SER A 259 41.06 -20.36 -0.62
CA SER A 259 41.53 -19.00 -0.92
C SER A 259 42.42 -18.45 0.22
N ALA A 260 43.50 -17.75 -0.15
CA ALA A 260 44.37 -17.06 0.80
C ALA A 260 43.67 -15.88 1.53
N LEU A 261 42.54 -15.39 1.00
CA LEU A 261 41.68 -14.39 1.65
C LEU A 261 40.69 -15.03 2.64
N GLY A 262 40.60 -16.38 2.68
CA GLY A 262 39.57 -17.11 3.41
C GLY A 262 38.20 -17.06 2.73
N MET A 263 37.15 -17.35 3.50
CA MET A 263 35.76 -17.25 3.02
C MET A 263 35.34 -15.79 2.84
N PRO A 264 34.68 -15.43 1.72
CA PRO A 264 34.11 -14.10 1.56
C PRO A 264 32.96 -13.86 2.53
N VAL A 265 32.86 -12.63 3.01
CA VAL A 265 31.73 -12.11 3.80
C VAL A 265 30.47 -12.05 2.94
N MET A 266 30.61 -11.66 1.67
CA MET A 266 29.53 -11.63 0.69
C MET A 266 29.97 -12.34 -0.61
N SER A 267 29.13 -13.22 -1.16
CA SER A 267 29.30 -13.80 -2.49
C SER A 267 27.94 -13.78 -3.21
N LYS A 268 27.81 -13.00 -4.29
CA LYS A 268 26.56 -12.80 -5.04
C LYS A 268 26.84 -12.75 -6.56
N PRO A 269 26.04 -13.42 -7.39
CA PRO A 269 26.08 -13.24 -8.83
C PRO A 269 25.18 -12.09 -9.28
N SER A 270 25.70 -11.25 -10.17
CA SER A 270 25.01 -10.16 -10.85
C SER A 270 24.77 -10.57 -12.30
N ILE A 271 23.51 -10.53 -12.77
CA ILE A 271 23.09 -11.21 -14.00
C ILE A 271 22.38 -10.24 -14.95
N TYR A 272 22.93 -10.12 -16.16
CA TYR A 272 22.36 -9.33 -17.25
C TYR A 272 21.91 -10.21 -18.41
N PHE A 273 20.82 -9.80 -19.06
CA PHE A 273 20.33 -10.31 -20.33
C PHE A 273 19.74 -9.16 -21.14
N LYS A 274 19.83 -9.23 -22.48
CA LYS A 274 19.35 -8.19 -23.40
C LYS A 274 17.90 -7.76 -23.09
N GLY A 275 17.68 -6.45 -23.03
CA GLY A 275 16.39 -5.84 -22.66
C GLY A 275 16.14 -5.68 -21.15
N ARG A 276 17.04 -6.16 -20.27
CA ARG A 276 16.99 -5.85 -18.84
C ARG A 276 17.59 -4.46 -18.56
N ALA A 277 16.88 -3.63 -17.78
CA ALA A 277 17.48 -2.50 -17.06
C ALA A 277 18.42 -3.05 -15.96
N TYR A 278 19.71 -2.69 -16.06
CA TYR A 278 20.80 -3.30 -15.29
C TYR A 278 21.38 -2.32 -14.27
N ASP A 279 20.98 -2.54 -13.03
CA ASP A 279 21.39 -1.80 -11.84
C ASP A 279 21.19 -2.77 -10.65
N ASP A 280 22.19 -3.61 -10.38
CA ASP A 280 22.21 -4.56 -9.27
C ASP A 280 23.01 -3.95 -8.11
N SER A 281 22.47 -3.96 -6.88
CA SER A 281 23.21 -3.58 -5.66
C SER A 281 23.09 -4.65 -4.57
N PHE A 282 24.14 -4.77 -3.76
CA PHE A 282 24.32 -5.75 -2.71
C PHE A 282 24.94 -5.11 -1.46
N ALA A 283 24.24 -5.19 -0.32
CA ALA A 283 24.83 -4.88 0.97
C ALA A 283 25.95 -5.88 1.32
N ILE A 284 26.99 -5.39 2.00
CA ILE A 284 28.08 -6.17 2.56
C ILE A 284 27.93 -6.08 4.08
N GLU A 285 27.51 -7.18 4.71
CA GLU A 285 27.14 -7.26 6.12
C GLU A 285 27.93 -8.40 6.78
N ASP A 286 28.36 -8.22 8.03
CA ASP A 286 29.10 -9.25 8.77
C ASP A 286 28.18 -10.38 9.31
N ALA A 287 28.76 -11.35 10.02
CA ALA A 287 28.02 -12.48 10.59
C ALA A 287 27.05 -12.10 11.75
N ASN A 288 26.95 -10.81 12.10
CA ASN A 288 26.07 -10.24 13.12
C ASN A 288 25.06 -9.25 12.50
N ASP A 289 24.88 -9.28 11.17
CA ASP A 289 24.10 -8.32 10.37
C ASP A 289 24.62 -6.86 10.50
N MET A 290 25.90 -6.66 10.85
CA MET A 290 26.50 -5.33 10.87
C MET A 290 26.96 -4.92 9.47
N PHE A 291 26.32 -3.89 8.92
CA PHE A 291 26.71 -3.25 7.66
C PHE A 291 28.18 -2.82 7.68
N LEU A 292 28.95 -3.25 6.68
CA LEU A 292 30.35 -2.90 6.42
C LEU A 292 30.50 -2.01 5.18
N GLY A 293 29.59 -2.11 4.22
CA GLY A 293 29.64 -1.37 2.96
C GLY A 293 28.56 -1.84 1.97
N GLU A 294 28.61 -1.32 0.75
CA GLU A 294 27.69 -1.69 -0.33
C GLU A 294 28.46 -1.80 -1.65
N THR A 295 27.99 -2.66 -2.56
CA THR A 295 28.60 -2.82 -3.88
C THR A 295 27.56 -3.15 -4.93
N GLY A 296 27.73 -2.62 -6.13
CA GLY A 296 26.80 -2.87 -7.22
C GLY A 296 27.47 -2.97 -8.59
N ALA A 297 26.67 -3.37 -9.57
CA ALA A 297 27.04 -3.45 -10.97
C ALA A 297 25.92 -2.87 -11.84
N THR A 298 26.26 -1.91 -12.69
CA THR A 298 25.31 -1.04 -13.38
C THR A 298 25.82 -0.66 -14.78
N THR A 299 24.96 -0.22 -15.68
CA THR A 299 25.35 0.12 -17.07
C THR A 299 26.21 1.39 -17.11
N ALA A 300 27.50 1.26 -17.42
CA ALA A 300 28.37 2.41 -17.66
C ALA A 300 28.04 3.09 -18.99
N LYS A 301 27.93 2.29 -20.05
CA LYS A 301 27.79 2.76 -21.44
C LYS A 301 27.01 1.80 -22.32
N THR A 302 26.27 2.36 -23.26
CA THR A 302 25.48 1.69 -24.29
C THR A 302 26.00 2.01 -25.69
N ILE A 303 25.64 1.20 -26.68
CA ILE A 303 25.92 1.43 -28.10
C ILE A 303 24.68 1.17 -28.97
N GLY A 304 24.56 1.91 -30.08
CA GLY A 304 23.48 1.76 -31.05
C GLY A 304 22.11 2.30 -30.60
N ASP A 305 21.17 2.32 -31.55
CA ASP A 305 19.80 2.81 -31.31
C ASP A 305 19.05 1.94 -30.29
N GLY A 306 19.36 0.64 -30.22
CA GLY A 306 18.82 -0.30 -29.24
C GLY A 306 19.33 -0.12 -27.80
N GLN A 307 20.28 0.79 -27.57
CA GLN A 307 20.92 1.02 -26.26
C GLN A 307 21.55 -0.25 -25.67
N GLU A 308 22.26 -0.99 -26.52
CA GLU A 308 22.86 -2.28 -26.20
C GLU A 308 24.05 -2.13 -25.23
N LEU A 309 24.18 -3.03 -24.26
CA LEU A 309 25.20 -2.94 -23.20
C LEU A 309 26.63 -3.08 -23.75
N ALA A 310 27.42 -2.01 -23.66
CA ALA A 310 28.81 -1.95 -24.14
C ALA A 310 29.85 -1.80 -23.01
N ALA A 311 29.48 -1.23 -21.87
CA ALA A 311 30.33 -1.22 -20.67
C ALA A 311 29.51 -1.30 -19.38
N VAL A 312 30.06 -1.99 -18.38
CA VAL A 312 29.50 -2.20 -17.04
C VAL A 312 30.40 -1.54 -16.02
N GLU A 313 29.81 -0.68 -15.19
CA GLU A 313 30.43 -0.09 -14.02
C GLU A 313 30.20 -0.99 -12.82
N VAL A 314 31.26 -1.32 -12.08
CA VAL A 314 31.22 -2.07 -10.83
C VAL A 314 31.81 -1.19 -9.75
N TRP A 315 31.06 -0.96 -8.67
CA TRP A 315 31.43 0.01 -7.64
C TRP A 315 31.47 -0.62 -6.24
N LEU A 316 32.28 -0.03 -5.36
CA LEU A 316 32.42 -0.37 -3.95
C LEU A 316 32.32 0.90 -3.10
N PHE A 317 31.40 0.89 -2.15
CA PHE A 317 31.29 1.85 -1.06
C PHE A 317 31.69 1.17 0.27
N ASP A 318 32.61 1.79 1.01
CA ASP A 318 33.10 1.32 2.31
C ASP A 318 32.51 2.20 3.41
N LYS A 319 31.89 1.61 4.44
CA LYS A 319 31.34 2.38 5.57
C LYS A 319 32.42 3.18 6.31
N ASP A 320 33.68 2.74 6.28
CA ASP A 320 34.78 3.43 6.93
C ASP A 320 35.52 4.42 6.00
N ASP A 321 35.11 4.54 4.73
CA ASP A 321 35.47 5.64 3.81
C ASP A 321 34.22 6.27 3.16
N PHE A 322 33.57 7.16 3.91
CA PHE A 322 32.44 7.97 3.40
C PHE A 322 32.83 9.00 2.33
N VAL A 323 34.12 9.17 2.00
CA VAL A 323 34.59 10.20 1.05
C VAL A 323 34.69 9.63 -0.36
N LYS A 324 34.94 8.32 -0.51
CA LYS A 324 35.26 7.71 -1.79
C LYS A 324 34.49 6.42 -2.08
N THR A 325 33.73 6.43 -3.18
CA THR A 325 33.35 5.22 -3.92
C THR A 325 34.50 4.80 -4.83
N TYR A 326 34.84 3.51 -4.84
CA TYR A 326 35.80 2.95 -5.78
C TYR A 326 35.03 2.39 -6.98
N THR A 327 35.34 2.84 -8.19
CA THR A 327 34.67 2.43 -9.43
C THR A 327 35.66 1.73 -10.36
N ARG A 328 35.22 0.63 -10.99
CA ARG A 328 35.96 -0.17 -12.00
C ARG A 328 35.03 -0.53 -13.15
N ILE A 329 35.58 -0.72 -14.35
CA ILE A 329 34.77 -0.88 -15.56
C ILE A 329 35.19 -2.10 -16.38
N PHE A 330 34.20 -2.94 -16.72
CA PHE A 330 34.35 -3.96 -17.76
C PHE A 330 33.73 -3.43 -19.06
N VAL A 331 34.52 -3.33 -20.14
CA VAL A 331 34.10 -2.78 -21.44
C VAL A 331 34.34 -3.78 -22.57
N THR A 332 33.45 -3.82 -23.55
CA THR A 332 33.53 -4.73 -24.71
C THR A 332 34.81 -4.55 -25.52
N GLU A 333 35.21 -5.56 -26.28
CA GLU A 333 36.41 -5.51 -27.12
C GLU A 333 36.38 -4.34 -28.11
N HIS A 334 35.23 -4.01 -28.72
CA HIS A 334 35.12 -2.80 -29.53
C HIS A 334 35.25 -1.54 -28.68
N GLY A 335 34.53 -1.46 -27.54
CA GLY A 335 34.52 -0.27 -26.69
C GLY A 335 35.89 0.09 -26.12
N PHE A 336 36.73 -0.90 -25.81
CA PHE A 336 38.11 -0.70 -25.38
C PHE A 336 39.04 -0.17 -26.49
N ASN A 337 38.69 -0.41 -27.76
CA ASN A 337 39.43 0.06 -28.92
C ASN A 337 38.83 1.33 -29.56
N ASP A 338 37.71 1.85 -29.05
CA ASP A 338 37.08 3.10 -29.47
C ASP A 338 37.57 4.26 -28.58
N PRO A 339 38.36 5.21 -29.11
CA PRO A 339 38.84 6.35 -28.32
C PRO A 339 37.72 7.24 -27.76
N VAL A 340 36.56 7.30 -28.42
CA VAL A 340 35.41 8.11 -27.98
C VAL A 340 34.75 7.44 -26.77
N MET A 341 34.52 6.12 -26.82
CA MET A 341 34.01 5.39 -25.66
C MET A 341 35.00 5.41 -24.50
N MET A 342 36.28 5.13 -24.74
CA MET A 342 37.31 5.18 -23.70
C MET A 342 37.38 6.55 -23.02
N SER A 343 37.44 7.66 -23.77
CA SER A 343 37.54 9.01 -23.17
C SER A 343 36.38 9.42 -22.26
N ASP A 344 35.20 8.79 -22.38
CA ASP A 344 34.08 8.94 -21.44
C ASP A 344 34.28 8.06 -20.20
N LEU A 345 34.61 6.77 -20.40
CA LEU A 345 34.86 5.81 -19.31
C LEU A 345 36.05 6.22 -18.43
N GLU A 346 37.08 6.84 -19.00
CA GLU A 346 38.26 7.38 -18.32
C GLU A 346 37.91 8.45 -17.27
N THR A 347 36.78 9.15 -17.41
CA THR A 347 36.35 10.18 -16.44
C THR A 347 35.72 9.59 -15.17
N ARG A 348 35.45 8.28 -15.14
CA ARG A 348 34.72 7.60 -14.06
C ARG A 348 35.60 6.77 -13.12
N VAL A 349 36.88 6.63 -13.44
CA VAL A 349 37.84 5.78 -12.72
C VAL A 349 39.04 6.61 -12.25
N ASP A 350 39.71 6.18 -11.17
CA ASP A 350 40.91 6.88 -10.68
C ASP A 350 42.11 6.68 -11.61
N ASN A 351 42.28 5.46 -12.13
CA ASN A 351 43.43 5.09 -12.97
C ASN A 351 42.98 4.27 -14.20
N PRO A 352 42.65 4.93 -15.33
CA PRO A 352 42.31 4.28 -16.59
C PRO A 352 43.12 3.04 -16.96
N ALA A 353 44.44 3.07 -16.75
CA ALA A 353 45.35 2.00 -17.14
C ALA A 353 45.24 0.71 -16.30
N THR A 354 44.60 0.76 -15.12
CA THR A 354 44.39 -0.40 -14.25
C THR A 354 42.93 -0.65 -13.89
N ASP A 355 42.03 0.26 -14.23
CA ASP A 355 40.66 0.31 -13.67
C ASP A 355 39.57 0.03 -14.71
N ILE A 356 39.94 0.11 -16.00
CA ILE A 356 39.12 -0.30 -17.15
C ILE A 356 39.72 -1.59 -17.71
N MET A 357 38.89 -2.62 -17.96
CA MET A 357 39.36 -3.91 -18.47
C MET A 357 38.43 -4.51 -19.53
N VAL A 358 39.02 -5.27 -20.46
CA VAL A 358 38.28 -5.94 -21.54
C VAL A 358 37.38 -7.06 -21.00
N PHE A 359 36.12 -7.02 -21.42
CA PHE A 359 35.06 -7.95 -21.05
C PHE A 359 35.27 -9.32 -21.71
N ARG A 360 35.81 -10.29 -20.95
CA ARG A 360 36.09 -11.67 -21.39
C ARG A 360 35.75 -12.67 -20.30
N VAL A 361 35.29 -13.88 -20.66
CA VAL A 361 35.07 -14.96 -19.67
C VAL A 361 36.38 -15.26 -18.94
N GLY A 362 36.33 -15.33 -17.61
CA GLY A 362 37.50 -15.50 -16.75
C GLY A 362 38.23 -14.20 -16.39
N ALA A 363 37.85 -13.05 -16.97
CA ALA A 363 38.32 -11.73 -16.54
C ALA A 363 38.01 -11.51 -15.06
N GLU A 364 38.97 -10.99 -14.31
CA GLU A 364 38.85 -10.75 -12.88
C GLU A 364 39.45 -9.40 -12.54
N HIS A 365 38.79 -8.67 -11.65
CA HIS A 365 39.18 -7.34 -11.22
C HIS A 365 39.03 -7.24 -9.70
N THR A 366 39.96 -6.57 -9.02
CA THR A 366 39.96 -6.43 -7.56
C THR A 366 40.06 -4.96 -7.16
N MET A 367 39.22 -4.55 -6.22
CA MET A 367 39.29 -3.26 -5.52
C MET A 367 39.70 -3.50 -4.07
N GLU A 368 40.49 -2.60 -3.51
CA GLU A 368 40.79 -2.55 -2.08
C GLU A 368 40.44 -1.18 -1.52
N SER A 369 39.70 -1.17 -0.41
CA SER A 369 39.39 0.03 0.37
C SER A 369 40.12 -0.01 1.72
N ALA A 370 39.68 0.81 2.68
CA ALA A 370 40.21 0.79 4.04
C ALA A 370 39.86 -0.51 4.78
N SER A 371 38.59 -0.92 4.77
CA SER A 371 38.06 -2.06 5.52
C SER A 371 37.70 -3.29 4.67
N LEU A 372 37.56 -3.14 3.34
CA LEU A 372 37.09 -4.20 2.44
C LEU A 372 38.05 -4.51 1.29
N ILE A 373 37.93 -5.72 0.76
CA ILE A 373 38.50 -6.16 -0.52
C ILE A 373 37.35 -6.73 -1.34
N LEU A 374 37.11 -6.20 -2.53
CA LEU A 374 36.07 -6.63 -3.45
C LEU A 374 36.70 -7.23 -4.71
N LYS A 375 36.30 -8.44 -5.07
CA LYS A 375 36.69 -9.12 -6.31
C LYS A 375 35.45 -9.34 -7.17
N THR A 376 35.55 -8.96 -8.43
CA THR A 376 34.50 -9.20 -9.42
C THR A 376 35.07 -9.95 -10.60
N LYS A 377 34.42 -11.06 -10.97
CA LYS A 377 34.86 -11.96 -12.02
C LYS A 377 33.77 -12.19 -13.05
N VAL A 378 34.08 -12.07 -14.33
CA VAL A 378 33.21 -12.46 -15.44
C VAL A 378 33.18 -13.99 -15.50
N VAL A 379 32.05 -14.59 -15.13
CA VAL A 379 31.86 -16.06 -15.16
C VAL A 379 31.25 -16.51 -16.48
N ASP A 380 30.36 -15.72 -17.05
CA ASP A 380 29.76 -15.94 -18.37
C ASP A 380 29.61 -14.59 -19.11
N ALA A 381 29.79 -14.63 -20.43
CA ALA A 381 29.71 -13.49 -21.33
C ALA A 381 29.43 -13.95 -22.77
N THR A 382 28.23 -13.68 -23.27
CA THR A 382 27.85 -13.88 -24.66
C THR A 382 27.81 -12.54 -25.37
N TYR A 383 28.75 -12.30 -26.29
CA TYR A 383 28.72 -11.18 -27.22
C TYR A 383 27.55 -11.33 -28.19
N GLY A 384 26.91 -10.21 -28.53
CA GLY A 384 25.79 -10.21 -29.46
C GLY A 384 26.21 -10.28 -30.93
N SER A 385 25.27 -10.68 -31.79
CA SER A 385 25.53 -10.98 -33.21
C SER A 385 24.70 -10.15 -34.21
N ASP A 386 24.18 -8.98 -33.81
CA ASP A 386 23.44 -8.09 -34.71
C ASP A 386 24.35 -7.54 -35.82
N PRO A 387 24.08 -7.80 -37.12
CA PRO A 387 24.90 -7.32 -38.24
C PRO A 387 24.91 -5.80 -38.44
N SER A 388 24.03 -5.05 -37.78
CA SER A 388 23.99 -3.58 -37.85
C SER A 388 24.99 -2.90 -36.92
N LEU A 389 25.55 -3.63 -35.95
CA LEU A 389 26.53 -3.14 -34.99
C LEU A 389 27.92 -3.75 -35.23
N PRO A 390 29.01 -3.09 -34.77
CA PRO A 390 30.36 -3.64 -34.92
C PRO A 390 30.52 -4.97 -34.17
N VAL A 391 31.40 -5.85 -34.69
CA VAL A 391 31.71 -7.13 -34.05
C VAL A 391 32.29 -6.91 -32.65
N ASN A 392 31.85 -7.73 -31.69
CA ASN A 392 32.21 -7.65 -30.27
C ASN A 392 31.98 -6.27 -29.63
N SER A 393 30.91 -5.56 -30.03
CA SER A 393 30.58 -4.24 -29.50
C SER A 393 29.61 -4.20 -28.32
N TYR A 394 28.70 -5.17 -28.23
CA TYR A 394 27.73 -5.28 -27.14
C TYR A 394 27.59 -6.71 -26.64
N VAL A 395 27.06 -6.84 -25.43
CA VAL A 395 26.83 -8.11 -24.74
C VAL A 395 25.33 -8.42 -24.72
N GLU A 396 24.96 -9.66 -25.00
CA GLU A 396 23.57 -10.14 -24.90
C GLU A 396 23.27 -10.81 -23.57
N ASN A 397 24.22 -11.54 -23.00
CA ASN A 397 24.09 -12.19 -21.70
C ASN A 397 25.41 -12.10 -20.94
N MET A 398 25.35 -11.81 -19.63
CA MET A 398 26.51 -11.76 -18.75
C MET A 398 26.13 -12.31 -17.38
N THR A 399 27.07 -13.01 -16.74
CA THR A 399 27.08 -13.14 -15.29
C THR A 399 28.43 -12.72 -14.69
N LEU A 400 28.39 -11.74 -13.80
CA LEU A 400 29.50 -11.41 -12.91
C LEU A 400 29.32 -12.16 -11.58
N GLN A 401 30.38 -12.76 -11.07
CA GLN A 401 30.46 -13.18 -9.67
C GLN A 401 31.14 -12.07 -8.88
N VAL A 402 30.40 -11.44 -7.97
CA VAL A 402 30.89 -10.41 -7.05
C VAL A 402 31.16 -11.06 -5.69
N GLN A 403 32.30 -10.74 -5.08
CA GLN A 403 32.75 -11.32 -3.80
C GLN A 403 33.46 -10.29 -2.94
N ALA A 404 33.09 -10.14 -1.67
CA ALA A 404 33.73 -9.22 -0.73
C ALA A 404 34.29 -9.95 0.49
N TRP A 405 35.48 -9.52 0.94
CA TRP A 405 36.12 -9.93 2.18
C TRP A 405 36.40 -8.70 3.04
N GLN A 406 36.41 -8.87 4.37
CA GLN A 406 36.94 -7.85 5.27
C GLN A 406 38.48 -7.91 5.27
N ARG A 407 39.12 -6.74 5.11
CA ARG A 407 40.58 -6.59 5.19
C ARG A 407 41.04 -6.86 6.63
N GLN A 408 42.08 -7.67 6.82
CA GLN A 408 42.64 -7.95 8.15
C GLN A 408 43.46 -6.76 8.70
N GLY A 409 42.77 -5.66 8.99
CA GLY A 409 43.26 -4.52 9.79
C GLY A 409 42.43 -4.27 11.04
N GLN A 410 41.17 -4.75 11.08
CA GLN A 410 40.26 -4.56 12.21
C GLN A 410 39.47 -5.84 12.49
N ALA A 411 40.18 -6.86 12.96
CA ALA A 411 39.57 -8.10 13.42
C ALA A 411 38.66 -7.80 14.62
N ALA A 412 37.34 -7.93 14.43
CA ALA A 412 36.43 -8.16 15.54
C ALA A 412 36.95 -9.38 16.33
N PRO A 413 36.91 -9.36 17.68
CA PRO A 413 37.50 -10.42 18.48
C PRO A 413 36.88 -11.76 18.10
N ALA A 414 37.73 -12.71 17.71
CA ALA A 414 37.28 -14.01 17.21
C ALA A 414 36.26 -14.66 18.17
N ALA A 415 35.15 -15.12 17.62
CA ALA A 415 34.05 -15.70 18.39
C ALA A 415 34.57 -16.81 19.30
N VAL A 416 34.61 -16.54 20.62
CA VAL A 416 35.10 -17.50 21.61
C VAL A 416 34.19 -18.72 21.56
N PRO A 417 34.71 -19.94 21.28
CA PRO A 417 33.88 -21.12 21.19
C PRO A 417 33.29 -21.44 22.56
N THR A 418 31.97 -21.27 22.69
CA THR A 418 31.22 -21.30 23.95
C THR A 418 31.56 -22.52 24.81
N PRO A 419 32.29 -22.37 25.92
CA PRO A 419 32.45 -23.44 26.90
C PRO A 419 31.13 -23.60 27.66
N GLY A 420 30.60 -24.82 27.72
CA GLY A 420 29.35 -25.08 28.42
C GLY A 420 29.51 -24.99 29.95
N GLY A 421 28.64 -24.21 30.59
CA GLY A 421 28.52 -24.10 32.05
C GLY A 421 28.66 -22.65 32.55
N LEU A 422 27.74 -22.23 33.44
CA LEU A 422 27.96 -21.01 34.21
C LEU A 422 29.08 -21.26 35.23
N PRO A 423 30.08 -20.38 35.37
CA PRO A 423 31.00 -20.44 36.49
C PRO A 423 30.25 -20.10 37.80
N ASP A 424 30.57 -20.85 38.86
CA ASP A 424 30.07 -20.55 40.20
C ASP A 424 30.67 -19.22 40.70
N LEU A 425 29.81 -18.31 41.16
CA LEU A 425 30.19 -16.98 41.65
C LEU A 425 30.48 -16.97 43.16
N SER A 426 30.45 -18.12 43.84
CA SER A 426 30.63 -18.27 45.29
C SER A 426 32.02 -17.90 45.84
N SER A 427 33.03 -17.69 44.98
CA SER A 427 34.44 -17.55 45.39
C SER A 427 35.14 -16.24 45.00
N TYR A 428 34.41 -15.17 44.65
CA TYR A 428 35.03 -13.87 44.37
C TYR A 428 35.21 -13.03 45.65
N GLU A 429 36.40 -13.10 46.24
CA GLU A 429 36.76 -12.31 47.41
C GLU A 429 36.97 -10.83 47.03
N ILE A 430 36.25 -9.92 47.69
CA ILE A 430 36.27 -8.48 47.36
C ILE A 430 37.53 -7.84 47.96
N GLY A 431 38.59 -7.75 47.16
CA GLY A 431 39.76 -6.94 47.47
C GLY A 431 39.41 -5.46 47.66
N PRO A 432 40.19 -4.71 48.47
CA PRO A 432 39.94 -3.29 48.71
C PRO A 432 40.03 -2.47 47.40
N PRO A 433 39.26 -1.38 47.27
CA PRO A 433 39.26 -0.56 46.06
C PRO A 433 40.62 0.12 45.85
N PRO A 434 41.10 0.25 44.59
CA PRO A 434 42.34 0.95 44.28
C PRO A 434 42.20 2.47 44.53
N ASP A 435 43.30 3.10 44.93
CA ASP A 435 43.36 4.53 45.24
C ASP A 435 42.99 5.44 44.06
N LEU A 436 42.29 6.53 44.36
CA LEU A 436 41.90 7.54 43.38
C LEU A 436 43.12 8.40 42.96
N PRO A 437 43.38 8.60 41.66
CA PRO A 437 44.42 9.52 41.22
C PRO A 437 44.06 10.98 41.59
N PRO A 438 45.04 11.83 41.92
CA PRO A 438 44.79 13.19 42.39
C PRO A 438 44.17 14.10 41.32
N SER A 439 43.41 15.09 41.80
CA SER A 439 42.64 16.06 41.02
C SER A 439 43.42 16.67 39.85
N TYR A 440 42.87 16.54 38.64
CA TYR A 440 43.25 17.37 37.50
C TYR A 440 42.60 18.76 37.64
N ALA A 441 43.41 19.81 37.51
CA ALA A 441 42.95 21.20 37.65
C ALA A 441 42.08 21.65 36.46
N PRO A 442 41.09 22.54 36.67
CA PRO A 442 40.30 23.10 35.58
C PRO A 442 41.16 24.02 34.67
N PRO A 443 40.92 24.05 33.35
CA PRO A 443 41.60 24.96 32.44
C PRO A 443 41.21 26.43 32.72
N PRO A 444 42.10 27.40 32.46
CA PRO A 444 41.87 28.80 32.79
C PRO A 444 40.74 29.42 31.96
N THR A 445 39.93 30.26 32.62
CA THR A 445 38.88 31.06 31.98
C THR A 445 39.47 32.14 31.07
N PRO A 446 39.02 32.28 29.81
CA PRO A 446 39.40 33.42 28.98
C PRO A 446 38.81 34.72 29.55
N SER A 447 39.64 35.76 29.64
CA SER A 447 39.32 37.04 30.28
C SER A 447 38.20 37.81 29.56
N THR A 448 37.40 38.54 30.33
CA THR A 448 36.45 39.53 29.79
C THR A 448 37.19 40.64 29.04
N PHE A 449 36.89 40.82 27.74
CA PHE A 449 37.25 42.03 27.02
C PHE A 449 36.01 42.88 26.76
N SER A 450 35.84 43.96 27.53
CA SER A 450 34.79 44.95 27.35
C SER A 450 35.13 45.86 26.16
N GLY A 451 34.40 45.73 25.04
CA GLY A 451 34.72 46.44 23.81
C GLY A 451 33.57 46.49 22.81
N GLN A 452 32.47 47.16 23.17
CA GLN A 452 31.43 47.55 22.22
C GLN A 452 32.03 48.53 21.19
N ARG A 453 32.03 48.17 19.91
CA ARG A 453 32.36 49.05 18.78
C ARG A 453 31.31 48.93 17.69
N ASP A 454 31.15 50.00 16.94
CA ASP A 454 30.02 50.20 16.03
C ASP A 454 30.29 49.69 14.61
N LEU A 455 29.23 49.56 13.82
CA LEU A 455 29.25 48.94 12.48
C LEU A 455 29.44 49.96 11.33
N SER A 456 30.15 51.05 11.58
CA SER A 456 30.39 52.14 10.62
C SER A 456 31.66 52.00 9.78
N ASP A 457 32.68 51.30 10.29
CA ASP A 457 34.06 51.45 9.81
C ASP A 457 34.47 50.34 8.83
N TYR A 458 33.91 50.39 7.62
CA TYR A 458 34.40 49.64 6.45
C TYR A 458 34.71 50.59 5.29
N GLU A 459 35.87 51.24 5.39
CA GLU A 459 36.46 52.02 4.29
C GLU A 459 37.09 51.06 3.26
N ILE A 460 36.90 51.34 1.96
CA ILE A 460 37.29 50.44 0.87
C ILE A 460 38.41 51.10 0.06
N ASP A 461 39.59 50.47 0.04
CA ASP A 461 40.73 50.92 -0.77
C ASP A 461 40.43 50.88 -2.29
N PRO A 462 40.91 51.86 -3.07
CA PRO A 462 40.55 52.01 -4.47
C PRO A 462 41.31 51.07 -5.44
N LEU A 463 40.65 50.71 -6.55
CA LEU A 463 41.27 49.93 -7.64
C LEU A 463 42.34 50.71 -8.41
N PRO A 464 43.36 50.03 -8.98
CA PRO A 464 44.37 50.65 -9.83
C PRO A 464 43.80 51.10 -11.19
N PRO A 465 44.31 52.21 -11.79
CA PRO A 465 43.71 52.82 -12.97
C PRO A 465 44.29 52.31 -14.30
N GLY A 466 43.43 52.20 -15.33
CA GLY A 466 43.88 52.30 -16.73
C GLY A 466 43.15 51.45 -17.77
N MET A 467 42.01 51.92 -18.31
CA MET A 467 41.63 51.78 -19.72
C MET A 467 40.47 52.76 -20.08
N PRO A 468 40.27 53.13 -21.36
CA PRO A 468 39.39 54.24 -21.77
C PRO A 468 37.89 53.88 -21.79
N PRO A 469 36.99 54.89 -21.79
CA PRO A 469 35.55 54.67 -21.64
C PRO A 469 34.91 54.00 -22.86
N ALA A 470 34.23 52.86 -22.62
CA ALA A 470 33.28 52.27 -23.57
C ALA A 470 31.93 53.00 -23.53
N GLY A 471 31.29 53.16 -24.69
CA GLY A 471 29.94 53.73 -24.80
C GLY A 471 28.85 52.82 -24.22
N PRO A 472 27.61 53.33 -24.06
CA PRO A 472 26.51 52.56 -23.49
C PRO A 472 26.17 51.34 -24.36
N PRO A 473 26.14 50.11 -23.79
CA PRO A 473 25.79 48.91 -24.54
C PRO A 473 24.31 48.92 -24.93
N SER A 474 24.03 48.70 -26.21
CA SER A 474 22.68 48.65 -26.77
C SER A 474 21.87 47.47 -26.20
N ALA A 475 20.58 47.69 -25.96
CA ALA A 475 19.67 46.62 -25.58
C ALA A 475 19.50 45.59 -26.73
N PRO A 476 19.46 44.27 -26.44
CA PRO A 476 19.16 43.26 -27.44
C PRO A 476 17.69 43.37 -27.92
N PRO A 477 17.39 43.04 -29.19
CA PRO A 477 16.04 43.15 -29.74
C PRO A 477 15.08 42.12 -29.13
N MET A 478 13.83 42.53 -28.92
CA MET A 478 12.75 41.63 -28.49
C MET A 478 12.37 40.66 -29.62
N PRO A 479 12.01 39.39 -29.32
CA PRO A 479 11.38 38.50 -30.28
C PRO A 479 9.98 39.03 -30.67
N PRO A 480 9.52 38.78 -31.92
CA PRO A 480 8.22 39.24 -32.37
C PRO A 480 7.06 38.54 -31.65
N ALA A 481 5.98 39.28 -31.39
CA ALA A 481 4.76 38.71 -30.81
C ALA A 481 4.05 37.76 -31.80
N PRO A 482 3.45 36.64 -31.33
CA PRO A 482 2.74 35.72 -32.19
C PRO A 482 1.49 36.37 -32.80
N THR A 483 1.40 36.41 -34.13
CA THR A 483 0.26 36.95 -34.87
C THR A 483 -0.96 36.04 -34.72
N ARG A 484 -2.06 36.59 -34.22
CA ARG A 484 -3.34 35.88 -34.06
C ARG A 484 -3.97 35.57 -35.43
N PRO A 485 -4.20 34.29 -35.82
CA PRO A 485 -4.86 33.97 -37.06
C PRO A 485 -6.32 34.45 -37.08
N THR A 486 -6.74 35.03 -38.19
CA THR A 486 -8.12 35.46 -38.45
C THR A 486 -8.86 34.42 -39.29
N ALA A 487 -10.09 34.07 -38.88
CA ALA A 487 -11.02 33.11 -39.49
C ALA A 487 -10.63 31.61 -39.37
N PRO A 488 -11.62 30.70 -39.19
CA PRO A 488 -11.39 29.26 -39.08
C PRO A 488 -11.40 28.55 -40.45
N PRO A 489 -10.63 27.45 -40.63
CA PRO A 489 -10.81 26.51 -41.73
C PRO A 489 -12.10 25.66 -41.57
N PRO A 490 -12.63 25.06 -42.65
CA PRO A 490 -13.94 24.41 -42.66
C PRO A 490 -13.96 23.06 -41.93
N SER A 491 -15.14 22.69 -41.42
CA SER A 491 -15.39 21.43 -40.72
C SER A 491 -15.48 20.23 -41.67
N THR A 492 -14.54 19.29 -41.55
CA THR A 492 -14.70 17.91 -42.02
C THR A 492 -14.63 16.96 -40.82
N LEU A 493 -15.69 16.16 -40.61
CA LEU A 493 -15.76 15.18 -39.52
C LEU A 493 -15.28 13.81 -40.02
N PRO A 494 -14.18 13.26 -39.48
CA PRO A 494 -14.02 11.81 -39.40
C PRO A 494 -15.07 11.27 -38.41
N ARG A 495 -15.60 10.07 -38.68
CA ARG A 495 -16.36 9.34 -37.65
C ARG A 495 -15.37 8.79 -36.62
N PHE A 496 -15.60 9.09 -35.34
CA PHE A 496 -15.02 8.29 -34.28
C PHE A 496 -15.78 6.97 -34.19
N ASN A 497 -15.05 5.87 -34.00
CA ASN A 497 -15.60 4.66 -33.42
C ASN A 497 -15.64 4.84 -31.90
N GLU A 498 -16.60 4.21 -31.25
CA GLU A 498 -16.50 3.86 -29.84
C GLU A 498 -15.57 2.64 -29.75
N ASP A 499 -14.43 2.77 -29.05
CA ASP A 499 -13.54 1.72 -28.48
C ASP A 499 -12.08 2.25 -28.37
N ASP A 500 -11.82 3.12 -27.40
CA ASP A 500 -10.47 3.49 -26.92
C ASP A 500 -10.61 3.98 -25.46
N ASP A 501 -10.54 3.05 -24.50
CA ASP A 501 -10.77 3.31 -23.08
C ASP A 501 -9.44 3.58 -22.34
N ASP A 502 -9.45 4.52 -21.38
CA ASP A 502 -8.24 5.17 -20.85
C ASP A 502 -7.37 4.24 -19.96
N PRO A 503 -6.12 3.90 -20.35
CA PRO A 503 -5.22 3.07 -19.54
C PRO A 503 -4.65 3.79 -18.29
N PHE A 504 -4.88 5.10 -18.13
CA PHE A 504 -4.41 5.93 -17.02
C PHE A 504 -5.55 6.62 -16.23
N GLY A 505 -6.68 5.91 -16.06
CA GLY A 505 -7.86 6.38 -15.31
C GLY A 505 -7.56 6.97 -13.92
N GLY A 506 -7.37 8.29 -13.88
CA GLY A 506 -6.82 9.05 -12.75
C GLY A 506 -7.57 10.35 -12.48
N THR A 507 -8.90 10.30 -12.45
CA THR A 507 -9.78 11.47 -12.23
C THR A 507 -9.73 12.01 -10.80
N ALA A 508 -8.74 12.87 -10.53
CA ALA A 508 -8.63 13.65 -9.31
C ALA A 508 -9.59 14.86 -9.32
N ASP A 509 -10.89 14.60 -9.18
CA ASP A 509 -11.93 15.64 -9.22
C ASP A 509 -11.88 16.56 -7.98
N PHE A 510 -11.38 17.78 -8.17
CA PHE A 510 -11.36 18.85 -7.17
C PHE A 510 -12.22 20.03 -7.64
N THR A 511 -13.45 20.13 -7.12
CA THR A 511 -14.21 21.40 -7.13
C THR A 511 -14.80 21.70 -5.74
N PRO A 512 -14.56 22.90 -5.18
CA PRO A 512 -15.13 23.29 -3.88
C PRO A 512 -16.48 24.00 -4.07
N THR A 513 -17.53 23.49 -3.45
CA THR A 513 -18.82 24.21 -3.34
C THR A 513 -18.78 25.21 -2.17
N GLY A 514 -19.19 26.45 -2.42
CA GLY A 514 -18.86 27.57 -1.52
C GLY A 514 -19.73 28.83 -1.65
N ARG A 515 -21.01 28.69 -2.01
CA ARG A 515 -22.10 29.63 -1.69
C ARG A 515 -23.46 29.04 -2.09
#